data_AF-A0A5K7YK80-F1
#
_entry.id   AF-A0A5K7YK80-F1
#
_cell.length_a   1.000
_cell.length_b   1.000
_cell.length_c   1.000
_cell.angle_alpha   90.00
_cell.angle_beta   90.00
_cell.angle_gamma   90.00
#
_symmetry.space_group_name_H-M   'P 1'
#
loop_
_entity.id
_entity.type
_entity.pdbx_description
1 polymer ?
#
loop_
_entity_poly.entity_id
_entity_poly.type
_entity_poly.pdbx_seq_one_letter_code
_entity_poly.pdbx_strand_id
1 'polypeptide(L)'
;MDLQKQSKLDQAEGIYRDVLAVAPNHPDALHFLGVLHYQRGRADEAIQSITCALGISPDYVDAHNNLGNIYKEQERFTEAEACYRRTIELAPGHLGACNNLGTVLRALGNFEEAEAVFREGLTVSSDFFPLHCNMGNLLYQQGRVSEAVDHLFQAMVLDPEQAGSKVMLGIALMTLGRKEEAVKHYRQWLKEDPGNPEALHLLAACSDDAVPERASDDYVKSLFNRFADSFEESLNILGYQAPDRVAEALSQAYIQPAGDLDILDAGCGTGLCGPLIKPYARRLDGIDLSAGMLKQAAETGSYNRLEEAELTEYLNRCNREYDVVVSADTLCYFGDLKAVFKAAAGVLKKDGRFIFTVERDALSPAEGNDEYRMLPQGRYVHSESYLRLAAREGCLTPMAITPAVLRQEMGRPVNGLVVTLAPA
;
A
#
# COMPACT_ATOMS: atom_id res chain seq x y z
N MET A 1 -23.68 7.29 21.96
CA MET A 1 -23.53 6.73 20.60
C MET A 1 -23.91 7.72 19.49
N ASP A 2 -25.05 8.41 19.53
CA ASP A 2 -25.48 9.29 18.43
C ASP A 2 -24.57 10.50 18.14
N LEU A 3 -23.89 11.06 19.15
CA LEU A 3 -22.95 12.17 18.97
C LEU A 3 -21.63 11.75 18.31
N GLN A 4 -21.20 10.51 18.51
CA GLN A 4 -19.99 9.95 17.90
C GLN A 4 -20.21 9.66 16.41
N LYS A 5 -21.44 9.27 16.04
CA LYS A 5 -21.87 9.17 14.63
C LYS A 5 -21.98 10.52 13.91
N GLN A 6 -22.03 11.64 14.65
CA GLN A 6 -22.14 13.01 14.12
C GLN A 6 -20.80 13.77 14.10
N SER A 7 -19.66 13.08 14.27
CA SER A 7 -18.31 13.68 14.35
C SER A 7 -18.14 14.77 15.44
N LYS A 8 -19.01 14.79 16.46
CA LYS A 8 -18.88 15.70 17.61
C LYS A 8 -18.04 15.07 18.71
N LEU A 9 -16.80 14.75 18.36
CA LEU A 9 -15.87 13.98 19.20
C LEU A 9 -15.61 14.66 20.55
N ASP A 10 -15.48 15.99 20.59
CA ASP A 10 -15.23 16.74 21.83
C ASP A 10 -16.40 16.68 22.81
N GLN A 11 -17.63 16.72 22.29
CA GLN A 11 -18.83 16.62 23.11
C GLN A 11 -19.02 15.20 23.66
N ALA A 12 -18.70 14.18 22.84
CA ALA A 12 -18.71 12.79 23.29
C ALA A 12 -17.68 12.53 24.38
N GLU A 13 -16.46 13.05 24.25
CA GLU A 13 -15.41 12.93 25.27
C GLU A 13 -15.83 13.54 26.61
N GLY A 14 -16.42 14.76 26.56
CA GLY A 14 -16.92 15.44 27.75
C GLY A 14 -17.95 14.60 28.49
N ILE A 15 -18.92 14.04 27.77
CA ILE A 15 -19.96 13.19 28.36
C ILE A 15 -19.35 11.93 29.01
N TYR A 16 -18.43 11.24 28.33
CA TYR A 16 -17.82 10.04 28.90
C TYR A 16 -16.99 10.38 30.15
N ARG A 17 -16.28 11.51 30.15
CA ARG A 17 -15.55 11.99 31.34
C ARG A 17 -16.48 12.36 32.49
N ASP A 18 -17.61 13.00 32.22
CA ASP A 18 -18.61 13.35 33.25
C ASP A 18 -19.20 12.07 33.87
N VAL A 19 -19.47 11.04 33.06
CA VAL A 19 -19.90 9.72 33.56
C VAL A 19 -18.82 9.10 34.44
N LEU A 20 -17.55 9.13 34.01
CA LEU A 20 -16.44 8.56 34.78
C LEU A 20 -16.11 9.36 36.05
N ALA A 21 -16.41 10.65 36.10
CA ALA A 21 -16.27 11.46 37.31
C ALA A 21 -17.25 11.02 38.41
N VAL A 22 -18.44 10.57 38.04
CA VAL A 22 -19.47 10.06 38.98
C VAL A 22 -19.33 8.56 39.21
N ALA A 23 -18.95 7.80 38.18
CA ALA A 23 -18.81 6.35 38.19
C ALA A 23 -17.49 5.93 37.51
N PRO A 24 -16.35 5.95 38.24
CA PRO A 24 -15.03 5.68 37.66
C PRO A 24 -14.88 4.29 37.02
N ASN A 25 -15.69 3.33 37.46
CA ASN A 25 -15.68 1.95 36.96
C ASN A 25 -16.87 1.65 36.03
N HIS A 26 -17.35 2.63 35.25
CA HIS A 26 -18.41 2.39 34.27
C HIS A 26 -17.82 1.77 32.98
N PRO A 27 -18.08 0.49 32.66
CA PRO A 27 -17.41 -0.21 31.57
C PRO A 27 -17.69 0.42 30.20
N ASP A 28 -18.94 0.79 29.89
CA ASP A 28 -19.26 1.41 28.60
C ASP A 28 -18.57 2.77 28.39
N ALA A 29 -18.51 3.60 29.44
CA ALA A 29 -17.87 4.91 29.34
C ALA A 29 -16.35 4.77 29.13
N LEU A 30 -15.70 3.80 29.80
CA LEU A 30 -14.30 3.47 29.57
C LEU A 30 -14.06 2.93 28.15
N HIS A 31 -14.90 2.01 27.69
CA HIS A 31 -14.82 1.44 26.34
C HIS A 31 -14.98 2.51 25.26
N PHE A 32 -16.05 3.30 25.30
CA PHE A 32 -16.30 4.33 24.30
C PHE A 32 -15.30 5.49 24.36
N LEU A 33 -14.80 5.84 25.55
CA LEU A 33 -13.70 6.77 25.69
C LEU A 33 -12.44 6.22 25.01
N GLY A 34 -12.14 4.93 25.19
CA GLY A 34 -11.03 4.27 24.51
C GLY A 34 -11.17 4.28 22.98
N VAL A 35 -12.34 3.94 22.45
CA VAL A 35 -12.62 4.06 20.99
C VAL A 35 -12.38 5.49 20.50
N LEU A 36 -12.75 6.49 21.30
CA LEU A 36 -12.55 7.90 20.96
C LEU A 36 -11.07 8.32 21.01
N HIS A 37 -10.30 7.81 21.97
CA HIS A 37 -8.85 7.99 22.02
C HIS A 37 -8.20 7.44 20.75
N TYR A 38 -8.61 6.24 20.31
CA TYR A 38 -8.11 5.64 19.08
C TYR A 38 -8.43 6.49 17.84
N GLN A 39 -9.68 6.98 17.73
CA GLN A 39 -10.09 7.88 16.64
C GLN A 39 -9.30 9.21 16.59
N ARG A 40 -8.56 9.55 17.65
CA ARG A 40 -7.68 10.72 17.72
C ARG A 40 -6.19 10.36 17.66
N GLY A 41 -5.84 9.14 17.26
CA GLY A 41 -4.45 8.67 17.18
C GLY A 41 -3.79 8.40 18.53
N ARG A 42 -4.55 8.37 19.64
CA ARG A 42 -4.04 8.11 21.00
C ARG A 42 -4.21 6.63 21.34
N ALA A 43 -3.49 5.77 20.63
CA ALA A 43 -3.70 4.32 20.69
C ALA A 43 -3.38 3.70 22.07
N ASP A 44 -2.35 4.17 22.77
CA ASP A 44 -2.01 3.66 24.11
C ASP A 44 -3.08 4.01 25.15
N GLU A 45 -3.61 5.25 25.12
CA GLU A 45 -4.75 5.67 25.96
C GLU A 45 -6.01 4.85 25.64
N ALA A 46 -6.21 4.50 24.37
CA ALA A 46 -7.30 3.66 23.92
C ALA A 46 -7.22 2.25 24.50
N ILE A 47 -6.05 1.61 24.37
CA ILE A 47 -5.77 0.27 24.91
C ILE A 47 -5.96 0.26 26.42
N GLN A 48 -5.43 1.25 27.13
CA GLN A 48 -5.57 1.34 28.58
C GLN A 48 -7.05 1.42 28.98
N SER A 49 -7.81 2.31 28.35
CA SER A 49 -9.22 2.54 28.68
C SER A 49 -10.08 1.30 28.43
N ILE A 50 -9.89 0.65 27.28
CA ILE A 50 -10.65 -0.56 26.93
C ILE A 50 -10.24 -1.75 27.81
N THR A 51 -8.95 -1.86 28.16
CA THR A 51 -8.49 -2.89 29.11
C THR A 51 -9.09 -2.70 30.50
N CYS A 52 -9.23 -1.46 30.97
CA CYS A 52 -9.95 -1.16 32.22
C CYS A 52 -11.43 -1.58 32.13
N ALA A 53 -12.09 -1.28 31.00
CA ALA A 53 -13.47 -1.72 30.77
C ALA A 53 -13.61 -3.25 30.86
N LEU A 54 -12.68 -3.98 30.24
CA LEU A 54 -12.63 -5.45 30.27
C LEU A 54 -12.27 -6.01 31.66
N GLY A 55 -11.47 -5.30 32.46
CA GLY A 55 -11.21 -5.67 33.85
C GLY A 55 -12.45 -5.60 34.74
N ILE A 56 -13.41 -4.75 34.39
CA ILE A 56 -14.71 -4.59 35.08
C ILE A 56 -15.76 -5.55 34.50
N SER A 57 -15.80 -5.69 33.17
CA SER A 57 -16.73 -6.55 32.44
C SER A 57 -15.96 -7.48 31.48
N PRO A 58 -15.47 -8.63 31.96
CA PRO A 58 -14.63 -9.54 31.16
C PRO A 58 -15.30 -10.12 29.91
N ASP A 59 -16.63 -10.16 29.90
CA ASP A 59 -17.43 -10.74 28.80
C ASP A 59 -17.97 -9.66 27.84
N TYR A 60 -17.39 -8.45 27.85
CA TYR A 60 -17.81 -7.36 26.96
C TYR A 60 -17.30 -7.58 25.53
N VAL A 61 -18.12 -8.23 24.70
CA VAL A 61 -17.83 -8.63 23.31
C VAL A 61 -17.28 -7.48 22.46
N ASP A 62 -17.97 -6.33 22.42
CA ASP A 62 -17.55 -5.19 21.59
C ASP A 62 -16.21 -4.61 22.05
N ALA A 63 -15.90 -4.66 23.35
CA ALA A 63 -14.63 -4.18 23.87
C ALA A 63 -13.48 -5.09 23.46
N HIS A 64 -13.65 -6.42 23.49
CA HIS A 64 -12.67 -7.37 22.93
C HIS A 64 -12.46 -7.13 21.43
N ASN A 65 -13.53 -7.03 20.64
CA ASN A 65 -13.41 -6.84 19.20
C ASN A 65 -12.69 -5.52 18.85
N ASN A 66 -13.02 -4.42 19.54
CA ASN A 66 -12.38 -3.12 19.31
C ASN A 66 -10.93 -3.09 19.81
N LEU A 67 -10.61 -3.78 20.91
CA LEU A 67 -9.23 -3.92 21.36
C LEU A 67 -8.40 -4.74 20.34
N GLY A 68 -8.98 -5.81 19.79
CA GLY A 68 -8.40 -6.57 18.68
C GLY A 68 -8.17 -5.71 17.45
N ASN A 69 -9.20 -4.89 17.10
CA ASN A 69 -9.12 -3.64 16.34
C ASN A 69 -7.76 -2.96 16.41
N ILE A 70 -7.54 -2.34 17.54
CA ILE A 70 -6.41 -1.47 17.81
C ILE A 70 -5.10 -2.25 17.77
N TYR A 71 -5.05 -3.45 18.34
CA TYR A 71 -3.84 -4.27 18.29
C TYR A 71 -3.47 -4.70 16.88
N LYS A 72 -4.43 -5.06 16.04
CA LYS A 72 -4.19 -5.43 14.64
C LYS A 72 -3.56 -4.27 13.86
N GLU A 73 -4.04 -3.06 14.09
CA GLU A 73 -3.58 -1.84 13.41
C GLU A 73 -2.21 -1.38 13.95
N GLN A 74 -1.90 -1.70 15.21
CA GLN A 74 -0.54 -1.62 15.77
C GLN A 74 0.35 -2.83 15.43
N GLU A 75 -0.10 -3.75 14.58
CA GLU A 75 0.62 -4.99 14.19
C GLU A 75 0.98 -5.92 15.35
N ARG A 76 0.30 -5.75 16.48
CA ARG A 76 0.36 -6.63 17.65
C ARG A 76 -0.55 -7.83 17.42
N PHE A 77 -0.21 -8.61 16.39
CA PHE A 77 -1.06 -9.66 15.84
C PHE A 77 -1.39 -10.76 16.85
N THR A 78 -0.46 -11.11 17.73
CA THR A 78 -0.71 -12.11 18.79
C THR A 78 -1.75 -11.61 19.79
N GLU A 79 -1.68 -10.35 20.21
CA GLU A 79 -2.71 -9.77 21.09
C GLU A 79 -4.05 -9.59 20.37
N ALA A 80 -4.02 -9.21 19.09
CA ALA A 80 -5.22 -9.11 18.26
C ALA A 80 -5.93 -10.47 18.12
N GLU A 81 -5.17 -11.53 17.84
CA GLU A 81 -5.67 -12.91 17.76
C GLU A 81 -6.41 -13.31 19.05
N ALA A 82 -5.79 -13.09 20.21
CA ALA A 82 -6.39 -13.41 21.51
C ALA A 82 -7.73 -12.68 21.72
N CYS A 83 -7.80 -11.40 21.35
CA CYS A 83 -9.02 -10.60 21.45
C CYS A 83 -10.13 -11.12 20.52
N TYR A 84 -9.81 -11.46 19.27
CA TYR A 84 -10.80 -11.98 18.33
C TYR A 84 -11.28 -13.38 18.70
N ARG A 85 -10.40 -14.27 19.16
CA ARG A 85 -10.80 -15.57 19.70
C ARG A 85 -11.75 -15.40 20.88
N ARG A 86 -11.44 -14.49 21.81
CA ARG A 86 -12.35 -14.21 22.93
C ARG A 86 -13.70 -13.65 22.48
N THR A 87 -13.70 -12.81 21.45
CA THR A 87 -14.94 -12.30 20.83
C THR A 87 -15.79 -13.45 20.27
N ILE A 88 -15.17 -14.40 19.55
CA ILE A 88 -15.86 -15.56 18.96
C ILE A 88 -16.33 -16.54 20.04
N GLU A 89 -15.54 -16.77 21.10
CA GLU A 89 -15.98 -17.59 22.24
C GLU A 89 -17.25 -17.04 22.91
N LEU A 90 -17.33 -15.72 23.08
CA LEU A 90 -18.46 -15.04 23.70
C LEU A 90 -19.65 -14.89 22.72
N ALA A 91 -19.37 -14.77 21.43
CA ALA A 91 -20.35 -14.60 20.36
C ALA A 91 -19.96 -15.43 19.11
N PRO A 92 -20.28 -16.74 19.07
CA PRO A 92 -19.87 -17.66 17.99
C PRO A 92 -20.33 -17.29 16.57
N GLY A 93 -21.25 -16.34 16.41
CA GLY A 93 -21.71 -15.83 15.12
C GLY A 93 -21.15 -14.45 14.73
N HIS A 94 -20.14 -13.95 15.44
CA HIS A 94 -19.61 -12.60 15.20
C HIS A 94 -18.74 -12.54 13.93
N LEU A 95 -19.40 -12.37 12.77
CA LEU A 95 -18.77 -12.40 11.44
C LEU A 95 -17.58 -11.44 11.28
N GLY A 96 -17.66 -10.24 11.87
CA GLY A 96 -16.55 -9.29 11.85
C GLY A 96 -15.29 -9.81 12.57
N ALA A 97 -15.47 -10.57 13.65
CA ALA A 97 -14.36 -11.14 14.40
C ALA A 97 -13.79 -12.37 13.69
N CYS A 98 -14.63 -13.22 13.08
CA CYS A 98 -14.15 -14.30 12.22
C CYS A 98 -13.33 -13.76 11.05
N ASN A 99 -13.82 -12.71 10.38
CA ASN A 99 -13.10 -12.05 9.29
C ASN A 99 -11.75 -11.49 9.75
N ASN A 100 -11.72 -10.82 10.91
CA ASN A 100 -10.49 -10.21 11.40
C ASN A 100 -9.51 -11.25 11.95
N LEU A 101 -9.98 -12.29 12.64
CA LEU A 101 -9.16 -13.41 13.08
C LEU A 101 -8.51 -14.13 11.89
N GLY A 102 -9.28 -14.46 10.84
CA GLY A 102 -8.72 -15.09 9.64
C GLY A 102 -7.68 -14.19 8.94
N THR A 103 -7.89 -12.88 8.96
CA THR A 103 -6.91 -11.91 8.41
C THR A 103 -5.62 -11.88 9.24
N VAL A 104 -5.72 -11.86 10.57
CA VAL A 104 -4.58 -11.91 11.49
C VAL A 104 -3.82 -13.23 11.35
N LEU A 105 -4.53 -14.36 11.30
CA LEU A 105 -3.92 -15.68 11.09
C LEU A 105 -3.19 -15.77 9.76
N ARG A 106 -3.75 -15.19 8.69
CA ARG A 106 -3.06 -15.07 7.39
C ARG A 106 -1.77 -14.25 7.50
N ALA A 107 -1.80 -13.12 8.20
CA ALA A 107 -0.61 -12.29 8.41
C ALA A 107 0.47 -13.01 9.22
N LEU A 108 0.08 -13.84 10.19
CA LEU A 108 0.96 -14.72 10.98
C LEU A 108 1.46 -15.95 10.20
N GLY A 109 0.96 -16.21 8.99
CA GLY A 109 1.32 -17.37 8.17
C GLY A 109 0.55 -18.66 8.51
N ASN A 110 -0.43 -18.60 9.41
CA ASN A 110 -1.28 -19.73 9.82
C ASN A 110 -2.42 -19.94 8.82
N PHE A 111 -2.08 -20.30 7.58
CA PHE A 111 -3.02 -20.29 6.46
C PHE A 111 -4.16 -21.31 6.58
N GLU A 112 -3.87 -22.52 7.07
CA GLU A 112 -4.89 -23.57 7.25
C GLU A 112 -5.94 -23.16 8.28
N GLU A 113 -5.52 -22.51 9.36
CA GLU A 113 -6.44 -22.03 10.39
C GLU A 113 -7.22 -20.81 9.92
N ALA A 114 -6.57 -19.90 9.19
CA ALA A 114 -7.26 -18.77 8.56
C ALA A 114 -8.40 -19.24 7.64
N GLU A 115 -8.15 -20.25 6.80
CA GLU A 115 -9.16 -20.86 5.94
C GLU A 115 -10.28 -21.50 6.75
N ALA A 116 -9.96 -22.21 7.84
CA ALA A 116 -10.97 -22.82 8.70
C ALA A 116 -11.90 -21.77 9.33
N VAL A 117 -11.35 -20.68 9.85
CA VAL A 117 -12.11 -19.57 10.45
C VAL A 117 -12.99 -18.87 9.41
N PHE A 118 -12.46 -18.61 8.21
CA PHE A 118 -13.28 -18.03 7.13
C PHE A 118 -14.41 -18.97 6.71
N ARG A 119 -14.14 -20.27 6.61
CA ARG A 119 -15.17 -21.28 6.28
C ARG A 119 -16.25 -21.33 7.35
N GLU A 120 -15.89 -21.28 8.63
CA GLU A 120 -16.85 -21.23 9.73
C GLU A 120 -17.75 -19.99 9.63
N GLY A 121 -17.15 -18.81 9.43
CA GLY A 121 -17.92 -17.57 9.19
C GLY A 121 -18.89 -17.68 8.01
N LEU A 122 -18.46 -18.34 6.92
CA LEU A 122 -19.33 -18.59 5.75
C LEU A 122 -20.43 -19.62 6.03
N THR A 123 -20.29 -20.50 7.02
CA THR A 123 -21.41 -21.36 7.46
C THR A 123 -22.46 -20.57 8.26
N VAL A 124 -22.03 -19.53 8.99
CA VAL A 124 -22.92 -18.61 9.71
C VAL A 124 -23.62 -17.67 8.73
N SER A 125 -22.91 -17.12 7.75
CA SER A 125 -23.47 -16.27 6.70
C SER A 125 -22.71 -16.42 5.40
N SER A 126 -23.39 -16.99 4.39
CA SER A 126 -22.87 -17.09 3.02
C SER A 126 -22.82 -15.75 2.30
N ASP A 127 -23.58 -14.76 2.77
CA ASP A 127 -23.81 -13.52 2.03
C ASP A 127 -22.92 -12.36 2.56
N PHE A 128 -22.07 -12.64 3.54
CA PHE A 128 -21.13 -11.66 4.09
C PHE A 128 -19.89 -11.57 3.20
N PHE A 129 -19.96 -10.69 2.20
CA PHE A 129 -18.93 -10.52 1.16
C PHE A 129 -17.49 -10.39 1.67
N PRO A 130 -17.17 -9.75 2.82
CA PRO A 130 -15.78 -9.60 3.27
C PRO A 130 -15.08 -10.94 3.49
N LEU A 131 -15.82 -11.96 3.95
CA LEU A 131 -15.27 -13.32 4.11
C LEU A 131 -14.93 -13.95 2.76
N HIS A 132 -15.78 -13.78 1.75
CA HIS A 132 -15.49 -14.22 0.39
C HIS A 132 -14.26 -13.51 -0.19
N CYS A 133 -14.17 -12.20 -0.03
CA CYS A 133 -13.01 -11.42 -0.50
C CYS A 133 -11.71 -11.89 0.17
N ASN A 134 -11.70 -12.05 1.49
CA ASN A 134 -10.50 -12.45 2.23
C ASN A 134 -10.11 -13.92 2.04
N MET A 135 -11.10 -14.81 1.88
CA MET A 135 -10.86 -16.19 1.47
C MET A 135 -10.24 -16.25 0.06
N GLY A 136 -10.78 -15.49 -0.90
CA GLY A 136 -10.23 -15.41 -2.25
C GLY A 136 -8.77 -14.96 -2.27
N ASN A 137 -8.44 -13.92 -1.48
CA ASN A 137 -7.06 -13.44 -1.33
C ASN A 137 -6.14 -14.49 -0.69
N LEU A 138 -6.61 -15.20 0.35
CA LEU A 138 -5.86 -16.29 0.99
C LEU A 138 -5.56 -17.43 0.01
N LEU A 139 -6.58 -17.87 -0.74
CA LEU A 139 -6.45 -18.93 -1.73
C LEU A 139 -5.51 -18.54 -2.88
N TYR A 140 -5.58 -17.28 -3.32
CA TYR A 140 -4.65 -16.75 -4.33
C TYR A 140 -3.20 -16.81 -3.84
N GLN A 141 -2.95 -16.37 -2.60
CA GLN A 141 -1.63 -16.43 -1.96
C GLN A 141 -1.09 -17.88 -1.88
N GLN A 142 -1.95 -18.85 -1.56
CA GLN A 142 -1.60 -20.28 -1.56
C GLN A 142 -1.45 -20.89 -2.98
N GLY A 143 -1.69 -20.13 -4.05
CA GLY A 143 -1.63 -20.62 -5.43
C GLY A 143 -2.86 -21.44 -5.86
N ARG A 144 -3.91 -21.53 -5.02
CA ARG A 144 -5.20 -22.16 -5.32
C ARG A 144 -6.10 -21.21 -6.11
N VAL A 145 -5.57 -20.71 -7.24
CA VAL A 145 -6.15 -19.59 -7.98
C VAL A 145 -7.54 -19.90 -8.55
N SER A 146 -7.81 -21.15 -8.91
CA SER A 146 -9.15 -21.55 -9.38
C SER A 146 -10.21 -21.35 -8.30
N GLU A 147 -9.94 -21.76 -7.06
CA GLU A 147 -10.87 -21.59 -5.93
C GLU A 147 -10.96 -20.11 -5.53
N ALA A 148 -9.85 -19.36 -5.66
CA ALA A 148 -9.85 -17.92 -5.43
C ALA A 148 -10.84 -17.19 -6.36
N VAL A 149 -10.90 -17.56 -7.64
CA VAL A 149 -11.86 -16.99 -8.61
C VAL A 149 -13.31 -17.18 -8.14
N ASP A 150 -13.66 -18.35 -7.63
CA ASP A 150 -15.02 -18.63 -7.17
C ASP A 150 -15.41 -17.70 -6.01
N HIS A 151 -14.53 -17.57 -5.01
CA HIS A 151 -14.78 -16.68 -3.87
C HIS A 151 -14.78 -15.20 -4.25
N LEU A 152 -13.86 -14.76 -5.11
CA LEU A 152 -13.81 -13.37 -5.58
C LEU A 152 -15.03 -13.01 -6.44
N PHE A 153 -15.52 -13.95 -7.24
CA PHE A 153 -16.75 -13.78 -8.00
C PHE A 153 -17.97 -13.65 -7.06
N GLN A 154 -18.08 -14.49 -6.03
CA GLN A 154 -19.15 -14.35 -5.03
C GLN A 154 -19.07 -13.00 -4.30
N ALA A 155 -17.87 -12.57 -3.88
CA ALA A 155 -17.71 -11.26 -3.23
C ALA A 155 -18.19 -10.10 -4.13
N MET A 156 -17.83 -10.14 -5.42
CA MET A 156 -18.27 -9.14 -6.40
C MET A 156 -19.80 -9.16 -6.63
N VAL A 157 -20.44 -10.34 -6.60
CA VAL A 157 -21.90 -10.44 -6.75
C VAL A 157 -22.62 -9.90 -5.51
N LEU A 158 -22.07 -10.16 -4.31
CA LEU A 158 -22.64 -9.73 -3.04
C LEU A 158 -22.46 -8.22 -2.79
N ASP A 159 -21.34 -7.65 -3.23
CA ASP A 159 -21.10 -6.20 -3.20
C ASP A 159 -20.49 -5.71 -4.53
N PRO A 160 -21.34 -5.33 -5.50
CA PRO A 160 -20.90 -4.82 -6.79
C PRO A 160 -20.24 -3.44 -6.76
N GLU A 161 -20.35 -2.68 -5.67
CA GLU A 161 -19.75 -1.34 -5.57
C GLU A 161 -18.30 -1.41 -5.10
N GLN A 162 -17.92 -2.46 -4.37
CA GLN A 162 -16.58 -2.66 -3.87
C GLN A 162 -15.60 -3.05 -5.00
N ALA A 163 -14.62 -2.17 -5.26
CA ALA A 163 -13.67 -2.34 -6.37
C ALA A 163 -12.63 -3.45 -6.15
N GLY A 164 -12.27 -3.74 -4.90
CA GLY A 164 -11.21 -4.69 -4.55
C GLY A 164 -11.43 -6.11 -5.09
N SER A 165 -12.64 -6.65 -4.99
CA SER A 165 -13.00 -7.97 -5.54
C SER A 165 -13.01 -7.96 -7.06
N LYS A 166 -13.39 -6.82 -7.70
CA LYS A 166 -13.30 -6.67 -9.17
C LYS A 166 -11.85 -6.71 -9.64
N VAL A 167 -10.94 -6.00 -8.96
CA VAL A 167 -9.49 -6.00 -9.27
C VAL A 167 -8.91 -7.41 -9.11
N MET A 168 -9.11 -8.03 -7.95
CA MET A 168 -8.52 -9.33 -7.64
C MET A 168 -9.07 -10.45 -8.53
N LEU A 169 -10.36 -10.40 -8.90
CA LEU A 169 -10.95 -11.37 -9.82
C LEU A 169 -10.26 -11.34 -11.19
N GLY A 170 -10.06 -10.15 -11.76
CA GLY A 170 -9.39 -10.03 -13.06
C GLY A 170 -7.93 -10.48 -13.02
N ILE A 171 -7.19 -10.15 -11.95
CA ILE A 171 -5.82 -10.64 -11.73
C ILE A 171 -5.79 -12.18 -11.62
N ALA A 172 -6.74 -12.77 -10.87
CA ALA A 172 -6.84 -14.22 -10.73
C ALA A 172 -7.18 -14.92 -12.06
N LEU A 173 -8.09 -14.36 -12.86
CA LEU A 173 -8.42 -14.85 -14.20
C LEU A 173 -7.20 -14.82 -15.14
N MET A 174 -6.44 -13.72 -15.13
CA MET A 174 -5.20 -13.62 -15.91
C MET A 174 -4.14 -14.64 -15.47
N THR A 175 -4.02 -14.86 -14.16
CA THR A 175 -3.10 -15.86 -13.61
C THR A 175 -3.44 -17.29 -14.06
N LEU A 176 -4.72 -17.58 -14.31
CA LEU A 176 -5.19 -18.86 -14.88
C LEU A 176 -5.10 -18.91 -16.42
N GLY A 177 -4.61 -17.86 -17.09
CA GLY A 177 -4.62 -17.75 -18.55
C GLY A 177 -6.01 -17.51 -19.15
N ARG A 178 -7.02 -17.18 -18.34
CA ARG A 178 -8.41 -16.91 -18.77
C ARG A 178 -8.56 -15.45 -19.21
N LYS A 179 -7.73 -15.05 -20.19
CA LYS A 179 -7.57 -13.65 -20.63
C LYS A 179 -8.89 -13.03 -21.12
N GLU A 180 -9.63 -13.77 -21.94
CA GLU A 180 -10.89 -13.29 -22.53
C GLU A 180 -11.93 -12.97 -21.44
N GLU A 181 -11.93 -13.74 -20.35
CA GLU A 181 -12.83 -13.53 -19.22
C GLU A 181 -12.43 -12.32 -18.39
N ALA A 182 -11.12 -12.12 -18.15
CA ALA A 182 -10.63 -10.90 -17.48
C ALA A 182 -10.97 -9.64 -18.29
N VAL A 183 -10.75 -9.67 -19.61
CA VAL A 183 -11.11 -8.56 -20.50
C VAL A 183 -12.61 -8.29 -20.50
N LYS A 184 -13.44 -9.34 -20.57
CA LYS A 184 -14.90 -9.19 -20.50
C LYS A 184 -15.34 -8.59 -19.15
N HIS A 185 -14.73 -9.04 -18.06
CA HIS A 185 -14.97 -8.56 -16.71
C HIS A 185 -14.67 -7.05 -16.57
N TYR A 186 -13.48 -6.60 -16.95
CA TYR A 186 -13.14 -5.17 -16.88
C TYR A 186 -13.98 -4.31 -17.84
N ARG A 187 -14.31 -4.81 -19.04
CA ARG A 187 -15.26 -4.13 -19.93
C ARG A 187 -16.66 -4.01 -19.35
N GLN A 188 -17.09 -4.96 -18.54
CA GLN A 188 -18.37 -4.88 -17.85
C GLN A 188 -18.31 -3.83 -16.73
N TRP A 189 -17.24 -3.80 -15.95
CA TRP A 189 -17.02 -2.73 -14.96
C TRP A 189 -17.05 -1.35 -15.62
N LEU A 190 -16.40 -1.18 -16.79
CA LEU A 190 -16.45 0.08 -17.55
C LEU A 190 -17.82 0.40 -18.18
N LYS A 191 -18.77 -0.53 -18.25
CA LYS A 191 -20.15 -0.19 -18.63
C LYS A 191 -20.92 0.41 -17.46
N GLU A 192 -20.62 -0.04 -16.25
CA GLU A 192 -21.21 0.45 -15.01
C GLU A 192 -20.60 1.79 -14.61
N ASP A 193 -19.28 1.93 -14.78
CA ASP A 193 -18.51 3.13 -14.47
C ASP A 193 -17.49 3.43 -15.61
N PRO A 194 -17.93 4.13 -16.69
CA PRO A 194 -17.13 4.37 -17.89
C PRO A 194 -15.84 5.17 -17.69
N GLY A 195 -15.70 5.87 -16.57
CA GLY A 195 -14.53 6.69 -16.24
C GLY A 195 -13.62 6.05 -15.21
N ASN A 196 -13.88 4.81 -14.77
CA ASN A 196 -13.13 4.21 -13.68
C ASN A 196 -11.65 4.03 -14.06
N PRO A 197 -10.70 4.72 -13.39
CA PRO A 197 -9.31 4.70 -13.81
C PRO A 197 -8.65 3.34 -13.54
N GLU A 198 -9.07 2.59 -12.52
CA GLU A 198 -8.56 1.25 -12.22
C GLU A 198 -9.01 0.24 -13.27
N ALA A 199 -10.29 0.26 -13.64
CA ALA A 199 -10.80 -0.64 -14.68
C ALA A 199 -10.17 -0.35 -16.05
N LEU A 200 -9.95 0.92 -16.40
CA LEU A 200 -9.23 1.31 -17.63
C LEU A 200 -7.79 0.77 -17.63
N HIS A 201 -7.07 1.00 -16.54
CA HIS A 201 -5.67 0.60 -16.39
C HIS A 201 -5.48 -0.92 -16.42
N LEU A 202 -6.32 -1.65 -15.67
CA LEU A 202 -6.26 -3.12 -15.62
C LEU A 202 -6.79 -3.77 -16.90
N LEU A 203 -7.74 -3.14 -17.60
CA LEU A 203 -8.14 -3.59 -18.93
C LEU A 203 -6.95 -3.50 -19.90
N ALA A 204 -6.24 -2.37 -19.94
CA ALA A 204 -5.06 -2.20 -20.79
C ALA A 204 -3.98 -3.24 -20.48
N ALA A 205 -3.75 -3.54 -19.19
CA ALA A 205 -2.84 -4.59 -18.74
C ALA A 205 -3.20 -6.00 -19.23
N CYS A 206 -4.48 -6.24 -19.55
CA CYS A 206 -5.01 -7.56 -19.87
C CYS A 206 -5.45 -7.72 -21.33
N SER A 207 -5.64 -6.64 -22.10
CA SER A 207 -6.08 -6.73 -23.49
C SER A 207 -4.93 -6.87 -24.49
N ASP A 208 -3.70 -6.53 -24.12
CA ASP A 208 -2.54 -6.29 -25.01
C ASP A 208 -2.77 -5.15 -26.04
N ASP A 209 -3.99 -4.60 -26.11
CA ASP A 209 -4.34 -3.47 -26.96
C ASP A 209 -3.89 -2.14 -26.31
N ALA A 210 -3.02 -1.39 -27.01
CA ALA A 210 -2.64 -0.02 -26.67
C ALA A 210 -2.24 0.19 -25.20
N VAL A 211 -1.36 -0.68 -24.69
CA VAL A 211 -0.74 -0.52 -23.36
C VAL A 211 -0.11 0.87 -23.27
N PRO A 212 -0.51 1.72 -22.32
CA PRO A 212 -0.01 3.08 -22.26
C PRO A 212 1.48 3.09 -21.89
N GLU A 213 2.19 4.16 -22.25
CA GLU A 213 3.61 4.34 -21.90
C GLU A 213 3.81 4.53 -20.39
N ARG A 214 2.77 4.92 -19.65
CA ARG A 214 2.72 4.96 -18.19
C ARG A 214 1.28 4.90 -17.70
N ALA A 215 1.11 4.58 -16.42
CA ALA A 215 -0.17 4.69 -15.77
C ALA A 215 -0.68 6.14 -15.80
N SER A 216 -2.01 6.32 -15.91
CA SER A 216 -2.61 7.66 -15.89
C SER A 216 -2.52 8.29 -14.50
N ASP A 217 -2.51 9.62 -14.45
CA ASP A 217 -2.50 10.36 -13.17
C ASP A 217 -3.73 10.00 -12.33
N ASP A 218 -4.91 9.87 -12.96
CA ASP A 218 -6.15 9.48 -12.29
C ASP A 218 -6.06 8.09 -11.65
N TYR A 219 -5.41 7.11 -12.32
CA TYR A 219 -5.19 5.79 -11.75
C TYR A 219 -4.25 5.85 -10.55
N VAL A 220 -3.11 6.50 -10.70
CA VAL A 220 -2.11 6.62 -9.64
C VAL A 220 -2.71 7.34 -8.43
N LYS A 221 -3.41 8.47 -8.64
CA LYS A 221 -4.11 9.21 -7.57
C LYS A 221 -5.19 8.36 -6.91
N SER A 222 -6.04 7.67 -7.68
CA SER A 222 -7.09 6.80 -7.13
C SER A 222 -6.49 5.69 -6.27
N LEU A 223 -5.45 5.02 -6.76
CA LEU A 223 -4.77 3.95 -6.06
C LEU A 223 -4.20 4.44 -4.72
N PHE A 224 -3.41 5.51 -4.74
CA PHE A 224 -2.72 5.98 -3.53
C PHE A 224 -3.64 6.72 -2.56
N ASN A 225 -4.66 7.44 -3.04
CA ASN A 225 -5.64 8.05 -2.13
C ASN A 225 -6.41 7.01 -1.30
N ARG A 226 -6.66 5.80 -1.84
CA ARG A 226 -7.26 4.70 -1.06
C ARG A 226 -6.34 4.18 0.04
N PHE A 227 -5.02 4.26 -0.16
CA PHE A 227 -4.06 3.82 0.83
C PHE A 227 -3.64 4.91 1.81
N ALA A 228 -3.86 6.20 1.52
CA ALA A 228 -3.34 7.31 2.32
C ALA A 228 -3.73 7.26 3.82
N ASP A 229 -4.90 6.68 4.13
CA ASP A 229 -5.40 6.53 5.51
C ASP A 229 -4.98 5.19 6.18
N SER A 230 -4.42 4.23 5.44
CA SER A 230 -4.02 2.89 5.92
C SER A 230 -2.65 2.43 5.37
N PHE A 231 -1.80 3.39 5.00
CA PHE A 231 -0.57 3.12 4.26
C PHE A 231 0.47 2.43 5.14
N GLU A 232 0.66 2.88 6.39
CA GLU A 232 1.63 2.29 7.31
C GLU A 232 1.35 0.79 7.55
N GLU A 233 0.08 0.43 7.78
CA GLU A 233 -0.36 -0.96 7.94
C GLU A 233 -0.08 -1.81 6.70
N SER A 234 -0.18 -1.21 5.51
CA SER A 234 0.06 -1.91 4.26
C SER A 234 1.55 -2.22 4.06
N LEU A 235 2.47 -1.39 4.56
CA LEU A 235 3.91 -1.52 4.27
C LEU A 235 4.61 -2.64 5.03
N ASN A 236 4.28 -2.84 6.31
CA ASN A 236 4.95 -3.85 7.13
C ASN A 236 4.50 -5.28 6.76
N ILE A 237 3.24 -5.44 6.33
CA ILE A 237 2.73 -6.69 5.74
C ILE A 237 3.46 -7.02 4.43
N LEU A 238 3.87 -5.99 3.69
CA LEU A 238 4.60 -6.13 2.44
C LEU A 238 6.10 -6.33 2.65
N GLY A 239 6.65 -6.34 3.87
CA GLY A 239 8.10 -6.39 4.07
C GLY A 239 8.84 -5.40 3.16
N TYR A 240 8.33 -4.17 3.10
CA TYR A 240 8.70 -3.16 2.13
C TYR A 240 10.15 -2.70 2.33
N GLN A 241 10.96 -2.78 1.28
CA GLN A 241 12.41 -2.52 1.34
C GLN A 241 12.91 -1.47 0.35
N ALA A 242 12.09 -1.03 -0.61
CA ALA A 242 12.52 -0.09 -1.65
C ALA A 242 13.19 1.20 -1.09
N PRO A 243 12.69 1.85 -0.02
CA PRO A 243 13.35 3.02 0.59
C PRO A 243 14.74 2.70 1.13
N ASP A 244 14.90 1.58 1.84
CA ASP A 244 16.19 1.13 2.37
C ASP A 244 17.18 0.85 1.24
N ARG A 245 16.72 0.24 0.14
CA ARG A 245 17.56 -0.04 -1.03
C ARG A 245 18.05 1.22 -1.73
N VAL A 246 17.19 2.23 -1.85
CA VAL A 246 17.56 3.54 -2.38
C VAL A 246 18.55 4.25 -1.45
N ALA A 247 18.33 4.21 -0.14
CA ALA A 247 19.24 4.79 0.84
C ALA A 247 20.61 4.08 0.87
N GLU A 248 20.63 2.75 0.72
CA GLU A 248 21.86 1.96 0.58
C GLU A 248 22.65 2.40 -0.66
N ALA A 249 21.98 2.53 -1.82
CA ALA A 249 22.62 3.03 -3.05
C ALA A 249 23.11 4.48 -2.90
N LEU A 250 22.38 5.35 -2.18
CA LEU A 250 22.82 6.70 -1.87
C LEU A 250 24.12 6.68 -1.05
N SER A 251 24.20 5.84 -0.02
CA SER A 251 25.40 5.71 0.83
C SER A 251 26.63 5.17 0.07
N GLN A 252 26.41 4.40 -0.99
CA GLN A 252 27.49 3.93 -1.86
C GLN A 252 27.98 5.04 -2.79
N ALA A 253 27.08 5.91 -3.26
CA ALA A 253 27.43 7.05 -4.10
C ALA A 253 28.05 8.22 -3.31
N TYR A 254 27.60 8.42 -2.07
CA TYR A 254 28.05 9.48 -1.15
C TYR A 254 28.35 8.86 0.21
N ILE A 255 29.61 8.54 0.47
CA ILE A 255 30.02 7.72 1.63
C ILE A 255 29.72 8.38 2.98
N GLN A 256 29.75 9.71 3.05
CA GLN A 256 29.51 10.44 4.30
C GLN A 256 28.23 11.29 4.23
N PRO A 257 27.33 11.19 5.22
CA PRO A 257 26.16 12.07 5.33
C PRO A 257 26.61 13.45 5.84
N ALA A 258 27.15 14.27 4.93
CA ALA A 258 27.69 15.58 5.23
C ALA A 258 26.63 16.69 5.36
N GLY A 259 25.36 16.39 5.05
CA GLY A 259 24.26 17.35 5.13
C GLY A 259 24.41 18.53 4.16
N ASP A 260 25.06 18.31 3.02
CA ASP A 260 25.41 19.33 2.04
C ASP A 260 24.71 19.19 0.68
N LEU A 261 23.96 18.10 0.47
CA LEU A 261 23.28 17.81 -0.79
C LEU A 261 21.90 18.48 -0.88
N ASP A 262 21.54 18.96 -2.07
CA ASP A 262 20.17 19.25 -2.44
C ASP A 262 19.57 17.99 -3.08
N ILE A 263 18.59 17.37 -2.41
CA ILE A 263 17.97 16.09 -2.78
C ILE A 263 16.50 16.31 -3.16
N LEU A 264 16.07 15.65 -4.23
CA LEU A 264 14.66 15.50 -4.60
C LEU A 264 14.23 14.06 -4.37
N ASP A 265 13.18 13.85 -3.57
CA ASP A 265 12.46 12.58 -3.47
C ASP A 265 11.26 12.59 -4.42
N ALA A 266 11.44 11.91 -5.57
CA ALA A 266 10.53 11.91 -6.70
C ALA A 266 9.54 10.74 -6.59
N GLY A 267 8.30 11.06 -6.20
CA GLY A 267 7.30 10.07 -5.81
C GLY A 267 7.49 9.62 -4.36
N CYS A 268 7.55 10.60 -3.46
CA CYS A 268 7.92 10.41 -2.05
C CYS A 268 6.90 9.58 -1.25
N GLY A 269 5.67 9.40 -1.75
CA GLY A 269 4.61 8.67 -1.04
C GLY A 269 4.36 9.28 0.35
N THR A 270 4.29 8.45 1.38
CA THR A 270 4.20 8.91 2.78
C THR A 270 5.54 9.35 3.38
N GLY A 271 6.57 9.45 2.55
CA GLY A 271 7.84 10.05 2.91
C GLY A 271 8.85 9.11 3.56
N LEU A 272 8.74 7.78 3.36
CA LEU A 272 9.60 6.76 3.97
C LEU A 272 11.09 6.92 3.66
N CYS A 273 11.43 7.39 2.45
CA CYS A 273 12.82 7.68 2.11
C CYS A 273 13.37 8.85 2.92
N GLY A 274 12.50 9.78 3.33
CA GLY A 274 12.84 11.05 3.97
C GLY A 274 13.78 10.90 5.17
N PRO A 275 13.38 10.18 6.25
CA PRO A 275 14.24 9.96 7.40
C PRO A 275 15.58 9.28 7.06
N LEU A 276 15.60 8.39 6.06
CA LEU A 276 16.79 7.64 5.65
C LEU A 276 17.81 8.51 4.90
N ILE A 277 17.34 9.46 4.08
CA ILE A 277 18.20 10.29 3.23
C ILE A 277 18.42 11.70 3.79
N LYS A 278 17.61 12.15 4.76
CA LYS A 278 17.74 13.46 5.41
C LYS A 278 19.15 13.76 5.95
N PRO A 279 19.90 12.80 6.53
CA PRO A 279 21.27 13.06 6.99
C PRO A 279 22.23 13.53 5.89
N TYR A 280 21.97 13.20 4.62
CA TYR A 280 22.77 13.66 3.48
C TYR A 280 22.34 15.04 2.98
N ALA A 281 21.11 15.44 3.29
CA ALA A 281 20.47 16.59 2.65
C ALA A 281 20.66 17.88 3.45
N ARG A 282 21.26 18.89 2.80
CA ARG A 282 21.07 20.30 3.19
C ARG A 282 19.62 20.73 2.95
N ARG A 283 19.06 20.27 1.83
CA ARG A 283 17.68 20.50 1.43
C ARG A 283 17.11 19.21 0.86
N LEU A 284 15.93 18.81 1.35
CA LEU A 284 15.17 17.69 0.85
C LEU A 284 13.81 18.17 0.38
N ASP A 285 13.57 18.12 -0.92
CA ASP A 285 12.26 18.41 -1.52
C ASP A 285 11.59 17.09 -1.89
N GLY A 286 10.27 16.99 -1.71
CA GLY A 286 9.49 15.80 -2.07
C GLY A 286 8.34 16.16 -3.00
N ILE A 287 8.04 15.28 -3.94
CA ILE A 287 6.87 15.40 -4.82
C ILE A 287 6.08 14.10 -4.84
N ASP A 288 4.76 14.20 -4.99
CA ASP A 288 3.88 13.05 -5.18
C ASP A 288 2.60 13.50 -5.91
N LEU A 289 1.90 12.57 -6.56
CA LEU A 289 0.61 12.84 -7.19
C LEU A 289 -0.54 12.90 -6.17
N SER A 290 -0.39 12.27 -5.01
CA SER A 290 -1.43 12.19 -3.98
C SER A 290 -1.21 13.22 -2.87
N ALA A 291 -2.16 14.14 -2.74
CA ALA A 291 -2.19 15.09 -1.62
C ALA A 291 -2.30 14.38 -0.25
N GLY A 292 -2.98 13.23 -0.18
CA GLY A 292 -3.08 12.42 1.03
C GLY A 292 -1.72 11.88 1.45
N MET A 293 -0.95 11.35 0.50
CA MET A 293 0.42 10.87 0.73
C MET A 293 1.34 12.00 1.18
N LEU A 294 1.27 13.17 0.54
CA LEU A 294 2.07 14.34 0.94
C LEU A 294 1.76 14.82 2.36
N LYS A 295 0.50 14.71 2.80
CA LYS A 295 0.13 15.02 4.18
C LYS A 295 0.88 14.12 5.16
N GLN A 296 0.92 12.81 4.89
CA GLN A 296 1.69 11.85 5.71
C GLN A 296 3.20 12.13 5.63
N ALA A 297 3.73 12.42 4.43
CA ALA A 297 5.14 12.79 4.26
C ALA A 297 5.53 14.01 5.08
N ALA A 298 4.63 14.99 5.23
CA ALA A 298 4.87 16.17 6.05
C ALA A 298 5.02 15.83 7.54
N GLU A 299 4.29 14.82 8.03
CA GLU A 299 4.33 14.37 9.44
C GLU A 299 5.69 13.76 9.82
N THR A 300 6.45 13.26 8.83
CA THR A 300 7.83 12.78 9.05
C THR A 300 8.82 13.89 9.47
N GLY A 301 8.48 15.16 9.22
CA GLY A 301 9.37 16.30 9.49
C GLY A 301 10.65 16.34 8.66
N SER A 302 10.79 15.48 7.64
CA SER A 302 12.03 15.35 6.86
C SER A 302 12.17 16.39 5.74
N TYR A 303 11.05 16.84 5.17
CA TYR A 303 11.03 17.61 3.93
C TYR A 303 11.07 19.13 4.17
N ASN A 304 11.86 19.83 3.36
CA ASN A 304 11.89 21.29 3.29
C ASN A 304 10.76 21.86 2.41
N ARG A 305 10.29 21.09 1.43
CA ARG A 305 9.15 21.41 0.58
C ARG A 305 8.48 20.13 0.12
N LEU A 306 7.16 20.14 0.06
CA LEU A 306 6.33 19.10 -0.53
C LEU A 306 5.45 19.75 -1.61
N GLU A 307 5.28 19.08 -2.74
CA GLU A 307 4.47 19.58 -3.86
C GLU A 307 3.68 18.46 -4.53
N GLU A 308 2.39 18.72 -4.77
CA GLU A 308 1.55 17.83 -5.56
C GLU A 308 1.88 18.02 -7.05
N ALA A 309 2.51 17.03 -7.66
CA ALA A 309 2.89 17.08 -9.07
C ALA A 309 3.13 15.68 -9.64
N GLU A 310 2.88 15.52 -10.94
CA GLU A 310 3.41 14.38 -11.68
C GLU A 310 4.93 14.51 -11.80
N LEU A 311 5.63 13.39 -11.64
CA LEU A 311 7.09 13.35 -11.56
C LEU A 311 7.74 13.98 -12.81
N THR A 312 7.37 13.53 -14.00
CA THR A 312 7.98 14.01 -15.26
C THR A 312 7.64 15.47 -15.53
N GLU A 313 6.39 15.88 -15.27
CA GLU A 313 5.95 17.27 -15.36
C GLU A 313 6.75 18.18 -14.43
N TYR A 314 6.92 17.78 -13.16
CA TYR A 314 7.69 18.53 -12.18
C TYR A 314 9.13 18.72 -12.63
N LEU A 315 9.80 17.63 -13.04
CA LEU A 315 11.19 17.69 -13.50
C LEU A 315 11.36 18.64 -14.69
N ASN A 316 10.44 18.63 -15.66
CA ASN A 316 10.51 19.50 -16.84
C ASN A 316 10.27 20.99 -16.53
N ARG A 317 9.45 21.32 -15.52
CA ARG A 317 9.17 22.71 -15.14
C ARG A 317 10.08 23.24 -14.02
N CYS A 318 10.85 22.36 -13.38
CA CYS A 318 11.71 22.71 -12.26
C CYS A 318 12.89 23.58 -12.73
N ASN A 319 13.06 24.75 -12.10
CA ASN A 319 14.19 25.66 -12.37
C ASN A 319 15.36 25.47 -11.38
N ARG A 320 15.41 24.33 -10.68
CA ARG A 320 16.42 24.01 -9.67
C ARG A 320 17.23 22.80 -10.10
N GLU A 321 18.52 22.84 -9.81
CA GLU A 321 19.40 21.69 -9.94
C GLU A 321 19.54 20.94 -8.60
N TYR A 322 19.59 19.61 -8.67
CA TYR A 322 19.74 18.70 -7.53
C TYR A 322 21.06 17.91 -7.62
N ASP A 323 21.67 17.65 -6.47
CA ASP A 323 22.80 16.71 -6.37
C ASP A 323 22.31 15.27 -6.49
N VAL A 324 21.12 14.99 -5.97
CA VAL A 324 20.50 13.67 -6.03
C VAL A 324 19.01 13.77 -6.34
N VAL A 325 18.54 12.97 -7.27
CA VAL A 325 17.13 12.63 -7.41
C VAL A 325 16.98 11.17 -6.97
N VAL A 326 16.10 10.89 -6.02
CA VAL A 326 15.75 9.53 -5.60
C VAL A 326 14.31 9.20 -6.00
N SER A 327 14.01 7.92 -6.27
CA SER A 327 12.63 7.49 -6.55
C SER A 327 12.43 6.01 -6.18
N ALA A 328 11.67 5.73 -5.12
CA ALA A 328 11.34 4.38 -4.69
C ALA A 328 9.92 3.99 -5.15
N ASP A 329 9.80 2.85 -5.85
CA ASP A 329 8.54 2.21 -6.26
C ASP A 329 7.53 3.12 -6.98
N THR A 330 8.03 4.17 -7.64
CA THR A 330 7.22 5.06 -8.50
C THR A 330 7.36 4.67 -9.97
N LEU A 331 8.56 4.28 -10.41
CA LEU A 331 8.83 3.95 -11.81
C LEU A 331 8.24 2.61 -12.26
N CYS A 332 7.71 1.79 -11.35
CA CYS A 332 6.88 0.63 -11.70
C CYS A 332 5.49 1.03 -12.25
N TYR A 333 5.15 2.32 -12.28
CA TYR A 333 3.99 2.87 -12.98
C TYR A 333 4.35 3.50 -14.33
N PHE A 334 5.63 3.45 -14.74
CA PHE A 334 6.12 3.97 -16.00
C PHE A 334 6.59 2.81 -16.86
N GLY A 335 6.01 2.66 -18.04
CA GLY A 335 6.52 1.80 -19.08
C GLY A 335 7.76 2.42 -19.71
N ASP A 336 7.55 3.44 -20.55
CA ASP A 336 8.65 4.14 -21.20
C ASP A 336 9.33 5.14 -20.25
N LEU A 337 10.55 4.82 -19.85
CA LEU A 337 11.37 5.62 -18.95
C LEU A 337 12.16 6.74 -19.66
N LYS A 338 12.17 6.78 -21.00
CA LYS A 338 13.00 7.75 -21.74
C LYS A 338 12.66 9.20 -21.41
N ALA A 339 11.37 9.54 -21.34
CA ALA A 339 10.91 10.89 -21.05
C ALA A 339 11.32 11.35 -19.64
N VAL A 340 11.10 10.51 -18.63
CA VAL A 340 11.47 10.79 -17.24
C VAL A 340 13.00 10.84 -17.07
N PHE A 341 13.76 9.99 -17.74
CA PHE A 341 15.23 10.02 -17.67
C PHE A 341 15.79 11.30 -18.26
N LYS A 342 15.28 11.75 -19.40
CA LYS A 342 15.65 13.02 -20.00
C LYS A 342 15.33 14.20 -19.08
N ALA A 343 14.15 14.19 -18.45
CA ALA A 343 13.75 15.22 -17.50
C ALA A 343 14.65 15.21 -16.24
N ALA A 344 14.99 14.02 -15.73
CA ALA A 344 15.90 13.87 -14.60
C ALA A 344 17.31 14.39 -14.93
N ALA A 345 17.84 14.09 -16.11
CA ALA A 345 19.12 14.63 -16.57
C ALA A 345 19.13 16.16 -16.62
N GLY A 346 17.99 16.78 -16.98
CA GLY A 346 17.85 18.23 -17.06
C GLY A 346 17.90 18.97 -15.71
N VAL A 347 17.65 18.28 -14.60
CA VAL A 347 17.69 18.87 -13.24
C VAL A 347 18.89 18.39 -12.42
N LEU A 348 19.70 17.47 -12.91
CA LEU A 348 20.87 16.99 -12.18
C LEU A 348 22.07 17.91 -12.40
N LYS A 349 22.78 18.22 -11.32
CA LYS A 349 24.10 18.82 -11.42
C LYS A 349 25.07 17.87 -12.11
N LYS A 350 26.17 18.40 -12.65
CA LYS A 350 27.19 17.63 -13.40
C LYS A 350 27.63 16.33 -12.71
N ASP A 351 27.88 16.37 -11.40
CA ASP A 351 28.33 15.21 -10.61
C ASP A 351 27.18 14.51 -9.88
N GLY A 352 25.93 14.83 -10.21
CA GLY A 352 24.74 14.35 -9.51
C GLY A 352 24.39 12.88 -9.80
N ARG A 353 23.41 12.35 -9.05
CA ARG A 353 22.95 10.96 -9.17
C ARG A 353 21.44 10.87 -9.28
N PHE A 354 20.96 10.01 -10.17
CA PHE A 354 19.58 9.55 -10.18
C PHE A 354 19.53 8.12 -9.65
N ILE A 355 18.90 7.91 -8.49
CA ILE A 355 18.85 6.63 -7.80
C ILE A 355 17.40 6.18 -7.70
N PHE A 356 17.06 5.01 -8.25
CA PHE A 356 15.67 4.57 -8.26
C PHE A 356 15.51 3.06 -8.23
N THR A 357 14.29 2.60 -7.96
CA THR A 357 13.89 1.21 -8.11
C THR A 357 12.96 1.02 -9.32
N VAL A 358 13.11 -0.13 -9.98
CA VAL A 358 12.13 -0.64 -10.96
C VAL A 358 11.86 -2.11 -10.67
N GLU A 359 10.66 -2.59 -11.01
CA GLU A 359 10.35 -4.02 -10.94
C GLU A 359 10.98 -4.77 -12.11
N ARG A 360 11.29 -6.04 -11.90
CA ARG A 360 11.81 -6.93 -12.95
C ARG A 360 11.08 -8.25 -12.90
N ASP A 361 10.87 -8.85 -14.06
CA ASP A 361 10.40 -10.23 -14.10
C ASP A 361 11.54 -11.20 -13.75
N ALA A 362 11.26 -12.13 -12.84
CA ALA A 362 12.20 -13.21 -12.49
C ALA A 362 12.27 -14.30 -13.58
N LEU A 363 11.28 -14.38 -14.48
CA LEU A 363 11.12 -15.46 -15.45
C LEU A 363 11.54 -15.08 -16.89
N SER A 364 11.87 -13.81 -17.16
CA SER A 364 12.29 -13.40 -18.51
C SER A 364 13.77 -13.71 -18.73
N PRO A 365 14.14 -14.42 -19.82
CA PRO A 365 15.55 -14.62 -20.15
C PRO A 365 16.23 -13.27 -20.40
N ALA A 366 17.47 -13.14 -19.93
CA ALA A 366 18.33 -11.97 -20.12
C ALA A 366 18.71 -11.68 -21.59
N GLU A 367 18.19 -12.48 -22.53
CA GLU A 367 18.59 -12.50 -23.94
C GLU A 367 17.35 -12.56 -24.83
N GLY A 368 16.62 -11.45 -24.85
CA GLY A 368 15.61 -11.09 -25.84
C GLY A 368 15.73 -9.61 -26.12
N ASN A 369 15.39 -9.16 -27.32
CA ASN A 369 15.54 -7.76 -27.75
C ASN A 369 14.45 -6.84 -27.16
N ASP A 370 13.89 -7.17 -26.00
CA ASP A 370 12.57 -6.72 -25.58
C ASP A 370 12.62 -5.66 -24.46
N GLU A 371 11.70 -4.72 -24.64
CA GLU A 371 11.48 -3.44 -23.96
C GLU A 371 11.04 -3.59 -22.49
N TYR A 372 10.21 -2.67 -22.01
CA TYR A 372 9.42 -2.81 -20.79
C TYR A 372 8.10 -3.52 -21.09
N ARG A 373 7.41 -4.05 -20.07
CA ARG A 373 6.06 -4.61 -20.25
C ARG A 373 5.20 -4.39 -19.00
N MET A 374 3.89 -4.36 -19.18
CA MET A 374 2.92 -4.29 -18.10
C MET A 374 2.50 -5.69 -17.66
N LEU A 375 2.52 -5.95 -16.35
CA LEU A 375 2.00 -7.18 -15.76
C LEU A 375 0.47 -7.10 -15.57
N PRO A 376 -0.25 -8.23 -15.43
CA PRO A 376 -1.69 -8.23 -15.19
C PRO A 376 -2.15 -7.45 -13.94
N GLN A 377 -1.25 -7.27 -12.97
CA GLN A 377 -1.47 -6.45 -11.77
C GLN A 377 -1.40 -4.93 -12.05
N GLY A 378 -1.09 -4.54 -13.29
CA GLY A 378 -1.00 -3.15 -13.73
C GLY A 378 0.31 -2.45 -13.42
N ARG A 379 1.38 -3.19 -13.08
CA ARG A 379 2.73 -2.64 -12.86
C ARG A 379 3.65 -2.97 -14.02
N TYR A 380 4.56 -2.07 -14.32
CA TYR A 380 5.57 -2.24 -15.35
C TYR A 380 6.82 -2.90 -14.78
N VAL A 381 7.38 -3.80 -15.59
CA VAL A 381 8.70 -4.39 -15.35
C VAL A 381 9.67 -4.01 -16.46
N HIS A 382 10.93 -3.87 -16.10
CA HIS A 382 11.99 -3.41 -16.99
C HIS A 382 13.15 -4.39 -17.03
N SER A 383 13.68 -4.63 -18.23
CA SER A 383 14.93 -5.37 -18.43
C SER A 383 16.15 -4.46 -18.19
N GLU A 384 17.27 -5.04 -17.77
CA GLU A 384 18.52 -4.28 -17.61
C GLU A 384 19.00 -3.70 -18.95
N SER A 385 18.84 -4.43 -20.05
CA SER A 385 19.19 -3.97 -21.40
C SER A 385 18.38 -2.72 -21.79
N TYR A 386 17.08 -2.71 -21.50
CA TYR A 386 16.21 -1.55 -21.71
C TYR A 386 16.64 -0.36 -20.84
N LEU A 387 16.93 -0.56 -19.55
CA LEU A 387 17.40 0.51 -18.66
C LEU A 387 18.67 1.20 -19.20
N ARG A 388 19.63 0.42 -19.69
CA ARG A 388 20.86 0.96 -20.30
C ARG A 388 20.61 1.72 -21.60
N LEU A 389 19.64 1.28 -22.40
CA LEU A 389 19.21 2.00 -23.60
C LEU A 389 18.54 3.32 -23.24
N ALA A 390 17.52 3.29 -22.39
CA ALA A 390 16.79 4.47 -21.95
C ALA A 390 17.71 5.49 -21.27
N ALA A 391 18.67 5.04 -20.46
CA ALA A 391 19.68 5.92 -19.85
C ALA A 391 20.46 6.71 -20.90
N ARG A 392 20.99 6.01 -21.93
CA ARG A 392 21.75 6.67 -23.01
C ARG A 392 20.91 7.66 -23.80
N GLU A 393 19.68 7.31 -24.13
CA GLU A 393 18.76 8.22 -24.84
C GLU A 393 18.33 9.42 -23.98
N GLY A 394 18.29 9.23 -22.65
CA GLY A 394 18.00 10.27 -21.66
C GLY A 394 19.21 11.11 -21.24
N CYS A 395 20.35 11.01 -21.91
CA CYS A 395 21.60 11.71 -21.55
C CYS A 395 22.13 11.35 -20.14
N LEU A 396 21.97 10.08 -19.75
CA LEU A 396 22.48 9.52 -18.51
C LEU A 396 23.39 8.31 -18.79
N THR A 397 24.33 8.07 -17.88
CA THR A 397 25.23 6.91 -17.90
C THR A 397 24.96 6.02 -16.68
N PRO A 398 24.75 4.70 -16.86
CA PRO A 398 24.60 3.77 -15.74
C PRO A 398 25.87 3.62 -14.93
N MET A 399 25.80 3.90 -13.63
CA MET A 399 26.89 3.70 -12.65
C MET A 399 26.78 2.35 -11.94
N ALA A 400 25.56 1.98 -11.53
CA ALA A 400 25.26 0.71 -10.91
C ALA A 400 23.84 0.25 -11.27
N ILE A 401 23.67 -1.06 -11.49
CA ILE A 401 22.37 -1.73 -11.65
C ILE A 401 22.47 -3.02 -10.84
N THR A 402 21.72 -3.09 -9.74
CA THR A 402 21.84 -4.20 -8.78
C THR A 402 20.49 -4.88 -8.55
N PRO A 403 20.42 -6.22 -8.62
CA PRO A 403 19.24 -6.97 -8.21
C PRO A 403 18.85 -6.71 -6.75
N ALA A 404 17.56 -6.54 -6.49
CA ALA A 404 17.02 -6.48 -5.13
C ALA A 404 15.63 -7.12 -5.05
N VAL A 405 15.25 -7.52 -3.83
CA VAL A 405 13.84 -7.73 -3.48
C VAL A 405 13.32 -6.41 -2.95
N LEU A 406 12.28 -5.87 -3.61
CA LEU A 406 11.75 -4.54 -3.27
C LEU A 406 10.69 -4.62 -2.18
N ARG A 407 9.92 -5.71 -2.18
CA ARG A 407 8.87 -6.01 -1.21
C ARG A 407 8.44 -7.48 -1.34
N GLN A 408 7.61 -7.92 -0.42
CA GLN A 408 6.76 -9.10 -0.48
C GLN A 408 5.34 -8.68 -0.87
N GLU A 409 4.69 -9.44 -1.74
CA GLU A 409 3.30 -9.22 -2.11
C GLU A 409 2.62 -10.59 -2.13
N MET A 410 1.57 -10.76 -1.31
CA MET A 410 0.87 -12.03 -1.13
C MET A 410 1.83 -13.21 -0.87
N GLY A 411 2.82 -13.01 0.03
CA GLY A 411 3.81 -14.03 0.38
C GLY A 411 4.85 -14.35 -0.69
N ARG A 412 4.91 -13.58 -1.78
CA ARG A 412 5.91 -13.76 -2.85
C ARG A 412 6.82 -12.53 -2.97
N PRO A 413 8.12 -12.71 -3.22
CA PRO A 413 9.03 -11.59 -3.41
C PRO A 413 8.73 -10.88 -4.73
N VAL A 414 8.57 -9.56 -4.67
CA VAL A 414 8.61 -8.68 -5.84
C VAL A 414 10.07 -8.34 -6.10
N ASN A 415 10.60 -8.94 -7.16
CA ASN A 415 11.97 -8.71 -7.59
C ASN A 415 12.07 -7.40 -8.37
N GLY A 416 13.19 -6.71 -8.21
CA GLY A 416 13.47 -5.47 -8.93
C GLY A 416 14.96 -5.22 -9.11
N LEU A 417 15.25 -4.02 -9.59
CA LEU A 417 16.58 -3.48 -9.76
C LEU A 417 16.68 -2.16 -9.01
N VAL A 418 17.79 -1.95 -8.32
CA VAL A 418 18.21 -0.65 -7.78
C VAL A 418 19.22 -0.08 -8.76
N VAL A 419 18.92 1.09 -9.30
CA VAL A 419 19.65 1.69 -10.40
C VAL A 419 20.22 3.02 -9.95
N THR A 420 21.49 3.25 -10.25
CA THR A 420 22.16 4.54 -10.09
C THR A 420 22.66 5.01 -11.43
N LEU A 421 22.16 6.16 -11.90
CA LEU A 421 22.60 6.83 -13.11
C LEU A 421 23.29 8.17 -12.77
N ALA A 422 24.12 8.66 -13.68
CA ALA A 422 24.73 9.99 -13.62
C ALA A 422 24.58 10.73 -14.96
N PRO A 423 24.60 12.07 -15.01
CA PRO A 423 24.65 12.82 -16.26
C PRO A 423 25.82 12.37 -17.16
N ALA A 424 25.57 12.31 -18.47
CA ALA A 424 26.55 11.87 -19.48
C ALA A 424 27.61 12.93 -19.81
#